data_AF-A0A0Q4V0Z7-F1
#
_entry.id   AF-A0A0Q4V0Z7-F1
#
_cell.length_a   1.000
_cell.length_b   1.000
_cell.length_c   1.000
_cell.angle_alpha   90.00
_cell.angle_beta   90.00
_cell.angle_gamma   90.00
#
_symmetry.space_group_name_H-M   'P 1'
#
loop_
_entity.id
_entity.type
_entity.pdbx_description
1 polymer ?
#
loop_
_entity_poly.entity_id
_entity_poly.type
_entity_poly.pdbx_seq_one_letter_code
_entity_poly.pdbx_strand_id
1 'polypeptide(L)'
;MSAVEHVPTVASVESAPTPTPTWTWSDSWWVEIRAYGWLIGVTLPITTFVLTLIVGLGGWFTMEWNWLGTLGSALAAAFWLDVVSIPFAFAAVVVALPFTYLLGRALRPVESRRNQITATSVLAGTLAALPMVSPDTLLIFVPMSIAAGAAGALARRGEFRRADRLAQTAATAPAEPIAPAEVTAQPEEAGA
;
A
#
# COMPACT_ATOMS: atom_id res chain seq x y z
N MET A 1 -43.25 31.42 32.62
CA MET A 1 -42.56 30.46 33.50
C MET A 1 -42.50 29.14 32.74
N SER A 2 -41.43 28.94 31.98
CA SER A 2 -41.24 27.73 31.16
C SER A 2 -40.50 26.70 31.98
N ALA A 3 -41.08 25.51 32.10
CA ALA A 3 -40.47 24.35 32.73
C ALA A 3 -39.29 23.87 31.87
N VAL A 4 -38.09 23.87 32.45
CA VAL A 4 -36.90 23.28 31.86
C VAL A 4 -37.02 21.77 32.03
N GLU A 5 -37.32 21.07 30.94
CA GLU A 5 -37.28 19.61 30.89
C GLU A 5 -35.82 19.15 31.09
N HIS A 6 -35.57 18.49 32.22
CA HIS A 6 -34.32 17.80 32.49
C HIS A 6 -34.22 16.61 31.53
N VAL A 7 -33.49 16.79 30.42
CA VAL A 7 -33.08 15.68 29.56
C VAL A 7 -32.19 14.76 30.41
N PRO A 8 -32.60 13.51 30.68
CA PRO A 8 -31.78 12.58 31.46
C PRO A 8 -30.48 12.36 30.70
N THR A 9 -29.36 12.60 31.39
CA THR A 9 -28.02 12.29 30.90
C THR A 9 -27.98 10.79 30.60
N VAL A 10 -28.13 10.43 29.33
CA VAL A 10 -27.99 9.06 28.87
C VAL A 10 -26.56 8.66 29.22
N ALA A 11 -26.41 7.74 30.17
CA ALA A 11 -25.12 7.19 30.53
C ALA A 11 -24.46 6.72 29.24
N SER A 12 -23.31 7.32 28.91
CA SER A 12 -22.49 6.93 27.77
C SER A 12 -22.33 5.42 27.85
N VAL A 13 -22.96 4.69 26.94
CA VAL A 13 -22.72 3.25 26.82
C VAL A 13 -21.24 3.13 26.51
N GLU A 14 -20.46 2.80 27.52
CA GLU A 14 -19.02 2.59 27.38
C GLU A 14 -18.84 1.39 26.48
N SER A 15 -18.73 1.67 25.18
CA SER A 15 -18.54 0.69 24.14
C SER A 15 -17.30 -0.11 24.50
N ALA A 16 -17.51 -1.39 24.83
CA ALA A 16 -16.43 -2.31 25.18
C ALA A 16 -15.30 -2.17 24.14
N PRO A 17 -14.03 -2.10 24.58
CA PRO A 17 -12.91 -1.89 23.67
C PRO A 17 -12.91 -2.99 22.61
N THR A 18 -13.19 -2.61 21.36
CA THR A 18 -13.15 -3.56 20.25
C THR A 18 -11.73 -4.13 20.15
N PRO A 19 -11.56 -5.46 20.11
CA PRO A 19 -10.23 -6.06 20.04
C PRO A 19 -9.48 -5.52 18.81
N THR A 20 -8.29 -4.97 19.05
CA THR A 20 -7.46 -4.47 17.95
C THR A 20 -6.97 -5.65 17.13
N PRO A 21 -7.23 -5.69 15.81
CA PRO A 21 -6.81 -6.79 14.97
C PRO A 21 -5.27 -6.93 15.03
N THR A 22 -4.80 -8.12 15.36
CA THR A 22 -3.36 -8.41 15.50
C THR A 22 -2.73 -8.49 14.11
N TRP A 23 -1.82 -7.56 13.79
CA TRP A 23 -1.08 -7.59 12.53
C TRP A 23 -0.35 -8.93 12.35
N THR A 24 -0.71 -9.65 11.29
CA THR A 24 -0.18 -10.98 10.98
C THR A 24 0.90 -10.91 9.91
N TRP A 25 1.73 -11.96 9.81
CA TRP A 25 2.70 -12.09 8.71
C TRP A 25 2.04 -12.09 7.32
N SER A 26 0.83 -12.67 7.22
CA SER A 26 0.05 -12.65 5.98
C SER A 26 -0.35 -11.25 5.55
N ASP A 27 -0.59 -10.33 6.48
CA ASP A 27 -0.91 -8.94 6.15
C ASP A 27 0.29 -8.24 5.50
N SER A 28 1.50 -8.45 6.04
CA SER A 28 2.75 -7.96 5.44
C SER A 28 2.96 -8.49 4.03
N TRP A 29 2.74 -9.79 3.82
CA TRP A 29 2.89 -10.43 2.51
C TRP A 29 1.95 -9.83 1.44
N TRP A 30 0.68 -9.57 1.79
CA TRP A 30 -0.28 -8.97 0.87
C TRP A 30 0.05 -7.51 0.53
N VAL A 31 0.54 -6.74 1.51
CA VAL A 31 0.99 -5.36 1.29
C VAL A 31 2.14 -5.35 0.28
N GLU A 32 3.09 -6.26 0.43
CA GLU A 32 4.26 -6.32 -0.45
C GLU A 32 3.95 -6.82 -1.84
N ILE A 33 3.13 -7.87 -2.01
CA ILE A 33 2.68 -8.28 -3.36
C ILE A 33 2.00 -7.12 -4.07
N ARG A 34 1.19 -6.34 -3.34
CA ARG A 34 0.50 -5.18 -3.92
C ARG A 34 1.47 -4.07 -4.27
N ALA A 35 2.43 -3.77 -3.40
CA ALA A 35 3.47 -2.78 -3.66
C ALA A 35 4.32 -3.19 -4.87
N TYR A 36 4.70 -4.46 -4.95
CA TYR A 36 5.40 -5.06 -6.08
C TYR A 36 4.59 -4.98 -7.38
N GLY A 37 3.28 -5.25 -7.30
CA GLY A 37 2.36 -5.09 -8.43
C GLY A 37 2.29 -3.65 -8.94
N TRP A 38 2.25 -2.65 -8.05
CA TRP A 38 2.34 -1.24 -8.44
C TRP A 38 3.71 -0.87 -9.00
N LEU A 39 4.77 -1.47 -8.44
CA LEU A 39 6.13 -1.23 -8.86
C LEU A 39 6.31 -1.69 -10.31
N ILE A 40 5.99 -2.95 -10.61
CA ILE A 40 6.14 -3.52 -11.95
C ILE A 40 5.10 -2.96 -12.92
N GLY A 41 3.85 -2.81 -12.48
CA GLY A 41 2.76 -2.45 -13.39
C GLY A 41 2.75 -0.97 -13.79
N VAL A 42 3.31 -0.08 -12.95
CA VAL A 42 3.13 1.37 -13.13
C VAL A 42 4.44 2.13 -12.95
N THR A 43 5.09 2.02 -11.79
CA THR A 43 6.21 2.94 -11.52
C THR A 43 7.42 2.61 -12.35
N LEU A 44 7.76 1.33 -12.51
CA LEU A 44 8.94 0.90 -13.25
C LEU A 44 8.83 1.29 -14.74
N PRO A 45 7.72 0.99 -15.46
CA PRO A 45 7.57 1.43 -16.85
C PRO A 45 7.61 2.94 -17.03
N ILE A 46 6.97 3.69 -16.12
CA ILE A 46 6.97 5.16 -16.17
C ILE A 46 8.38 5.71 -15.92
N THR A 47 9.07 5.21 -14.89
CA THR A 47 10.42 5.66 -14.55
C THR A 47 11.41 5.32 -15.65
N THR A 48 11.36 4.10 -16.19
CA THR A 48 12.22 3.70 -17.32
C THR A 48 11.93 4.59 -18.52
N PHE A 49 10.67 4.80 -18.89
CA PHE A 49 10.30 5.67 -20.00
C PHE A 49 10.80 7.11 -19.82
N VAL A 50 10.59 7.72 -18.65
CA VAL A 50 11.06 9.08 -18.35
C VAL A 50 12.59 9.15 -18.39
N LEU A 51 13.28 8.16 -17.82
CA LEU A 51 14.73 8.12 -17.83
C LEU A 51 15.28 7.99 -19.25
N THR A 52 14.74 7.08 -20.07
CA THR A 52 15.12 6.92 -21.47
C THR A 52 14.84 8.19 -22.27
N LEU A 53 13.76 8.92 -21.97
CA LEU A 53 13.45 10.19 -22.61
C LEU A 53 14.43 11.30 -22.20
N ILE A 54 14.83 11.39 -20.92
CA ILE A 54 15.83 12.36 -20.45
C ILE A 54 17.21 12.08 -21.06
N VAL A 55 17.64 10.82 -21.05
CA VAL A 55 18.92 10.41 -21.66
C VAL A 55 18.89 10.64 -23.18
N GLY A 56 17.76 10.28 -23.81
CA GLY A 56 17.52 10.50 -25.23
C GLY A 56 17.54 11.97 -25.64
N LEU A 57 16.94 12.87 -24.83
CA LEU A 57 16.96 14.31 -25.04
C LEU A 57 18.38 14.89 -25.08
N GLY A 58 19.31 14.34 -24.29
CA GLY A 58 20.72 14.72 -24.34
C GLY A 58 21.39 14.41 -25.69
N GLY A 59 20.92 13.37 -26.40
CA GLY A 59 21.35 13.00 -27.75
C GLY A 59 20.48 13.56 -28.89
N TRP A 60 19.27 14.06 -28.60
CA TRP A 60 18.35 14.60 -29.62
C TRP A 60 18.86 15.86 -30.30
N PHE A 61 19.77 16.61 -29.68
CA PHE A 61 20.38 17.79 -30.30
C PHE A 61 21.39 17.42 -31.40
N THR A 62 21.78 16.15 -31.55
CA THR A 62 22.82 15.71 -32.48
C THR A 62 22.37 14.71 -33.54
N MET A 63 21.12 14.23 -33.52
CA MET A 63 20.64 13.18 -34.44
C MET A 63 19.62 13.66 -35.48
N GLU A 64 19.80 13.15 -36.70
CA GLU A 64 18.96 13.34 -37.88
C GLU A 64 17.47 12.98 -37.67
N TRP A 65 16.63 13.44 -38.62
CA TRP A 65 15.15 13.44 -38.68
C TRP A 65 14.39 12.08 -38.52
N ASN A 66 14.96 11.04 -37.90
CA ASN A 66 14.29 9.75 -37.66
C ASN A 66 13.79 9.58 -36.21
N TRP A 67 13.00 10.54 -35.73
CA TRP A 67 12.46 10.55 -34.36
C TRP A 67 11.58 9.33 -34.05
N LEU A 68 10.87 8.78 -35.04
CA LEU A 68 10.03 7.58 -34.90
C LEU A 68 10.86 6.34 -34.58
N GLY A 69 12.00 6.16 -35.27
CA GLY A 69 12.92 5.06 -35.00
C GLY A 69 13.51 5.15 -33.59
N THR A 70 13.89 6.36 -33.16
CA THR A 70 14.42 6.62 -31.81
C THR A 70 13.38 6.37 -30.73
N LEU A 71 12.13 6.79 -30.93
CA LEU A 71 11.05 6.49 -29.99
C LEU A 71 10.79 4.98 -29.88
N GLY A 72 10.78 4.28 -31.03
CA GLY A 72 10.61 2.83 -31.07
C GLY A 72 11.72 2.07 -30.35
N SER A 73 12.99 2.46 -30.58
CA SER A 73 14.14 1.83 -29.90
C SER A 73 14.17 2.16 -28.41
N ALA A 74 13.80 3.38 -28.01
CA ALA A 74 13.66 3.78 -26.61
C ALA A 74 12.60 2.94 -25.89
N LEU A 75 11.42 2.75 -26.50
CA LEU A 75 10.36 1.91 -25.93
C LEU A 75 10.78 0.44 -25.84
N ALA A 76 11.46 -0.09 -26.86
CA ALA A 76 11.96 -1.46 -26.85
C ALA A 76 13.03 -1.67 -25.75
N ALA A 77 13.97 -0.71 -25.61
CA ALA A 77 14.98 -0.74 -24.56
C ALA A 77 14.35 -0.63 -23.17
N ALA A 78 13.36 0.24 -23.00
CA ALA A 78 12.62 0.38 -21.75
C ALA A 78 11.93 -0.94 -21.36
N PHE A 79 11.18 -1.53 -22.30
CA PHE A 79 10.52 -2.81 -22.08
C PHE A 79 11.51 -3.94 -21.74
N TRP A 80 12.65 -4.00 -22.43
CA TRP A 80 13.69 -4.99 -22.14
C TRP A 80 14.28 -4.81 -20.74
N LEU A 81 14.62 -3.58 -20.35
CA LEU A 81 15.10 -3.26 -19.01
C LEU A 81 14.07 -3.64 -17.94
N ASP A 82 12.80 -3.34 -18.18
CA ASP A 82 11.70 -3.70 -17.28
C ASP A 82 11.66 -5.22 -17.07
N VAL A 83 11.68 -6.02 -18.14
CA VAL A 83 11.68 -7.50 -18.06
C VAL A 83 12.91 -8.03 -17.30
N VAL A 84 14.10 -7.52 -17.61
CA VAL A 84 15.34 -7.96 -16.95
C VAL A 84 15.35 -7.57 -15.46
N SER A 85 14.70 -6.47 -15.09
CA SER A 85 14.66 -5.98 -13.71
C SER A 85 13.74 -6.76 -12.78
N ILE A 86 12.76 -7.51 -13.31
CA ILE A 86 11.78 -8.31 -12.54
C ILE A 86 12.44 -9.21 -11.48
N PRO A 87 13.41 -10.09 -11.79
CA PRO A 87 14.02 -10.96 -10.78
C PRO A 87 14.78 -10.18 -9.70
N PHE A 88 15.39 -9.04 -10.05
CA PHE A 88 16.08 -8.19 -9.08
C PHE A 88 15.10 -7.47 -8.16
N ALA A 89 13.99 -6.96 -8.72
CA ALA A 89 12.91 -6.38 -7.95
C ALA A 89 12.30 -7.41 -6.99
N PHE A 90 12.11 -8.65 -7.44
CA PHE A 90 11.63 -9.73 -6.59
C PHE A 90 12.61 -10.05 -5.45
N ALA A 91 13.91 -10.14 -5.73
CA ALA A 91 14.92 -10.33 -4.70
C ALA A 91 14.91 -9.18 -3.67
N ALA A 92 14.75 -7.94 -4.12
CA ALA A 92 14.64 -6.78 -3.24
C ALA A 92 13.40 -6.86 -2.33
N VAL A 93 12.26 -7.33 -2.84
CA VAL A 93 11.05 -7.58 -2.03
C VAL A 93 11.32 -8.61 -0.94
N VAL A 94 11.96 -9.74 -1.28
CA VAL A 94 12.29 -10.77 -0.29
C VAL A 94 13.19 -10.22 0.82
N VAL A 95 14.13 -9.33 0.49
CA VAL A 95 14.99 -8.66 1.46
C VAL A 95 14.22 -7.60 2.27
N ALA A 96 13.21 -6.96 1.71
CA ALA A 96 12.40 -5.93 2.36
C ALA A 96 11.40 -6.48 3.40
N LEU A 97 10.90 -7.72 3.23
CA LEU A 97 9.97 -8.41 4.14
C LEU A 97 10.26 -8.24 5.65
N PRO A 98 11.48 -8.55 6.14
CA PRO A 98 11.76 -8.41 7.57
C PRO A 98 11.64 -6.95 8.03
N PHE A 99 12.03 -5.99 7.19
CA PHE A 99 11.97 -4.56 7.53
C PHE A 99 10.54 -4.02 7.53
N THR A 100 9.71 -4.42 6.56
CA THR A 100 8.30 -4.02 6.52
C THR A 100 7.52 -4.61 7.69
N TYR A 101 7.81 -5.86 8.09
CA TYR A 101 7.26 -6.47 9.29
C TYR A 101 7.64 -5.70 10.58
N LEU A 102 8.93 -5.39 10.75
CA LEU A 102 9.41 -4.61 11.90
C LEU A 102 8.79 -3.21 11.94
N LEU A 103 8.68 -2.55 10.78
CA LEU A 103 8.05 -1.25 10.67
C LEU A 103 6.56 -1.30 11.04
N GLY A 104 5.83 -2.30 10.55
CA GLY A 104 4.42 -2.52 10.90
C GLY A 104 4.22 -2.75 12.40
N ARG A 105 5.15 -3.46 13.05
CA ARG A 105 5.14 -3.65 14.50
C ARG A 105 5.45 -2.35 15.25
N ALA A 106 6.43 -1.57 14.80
CA ALA A 106 6.86 -0.32 15.42
C ALA A 106 5.81 0.79 15.28
N LEU A 107 5.03 0.79 14.19
CA LEU A 107 3.99 1.80 13.93
C LEU A 107 2.65 1.49 14.61
N ARG A 108 2.49 0.35 15.30
CA ARG A 108 1.28 0.03 16.07
C ARG A 108 0.80 1.14 17.02
N PRO A 109 1.67 1.86 17.76
CA PRO A 109 1.22 2.94 18.64
C PRO A 109 0.84 4.22 17.89
N VAL A 110 1.11 4.30 16.59
CA VAL A 110 0.97 5.53 15.80
C VAL A 110 -0.34 5.48 15.02
N GLU A 111 -1.39 6.11 15.57
CA GLU A 111 -2.71 6.21 14.95
C GLU A 111 -2.74 7.17 13.74
N SER A 112 -1.70 7.99 13.55
CA SER A 112 -1.62 8.94 12.45
C SER A 112 -1.39 8.24 11.11
N ARG A 113 -2.42 8.21 10.26
CA ARG A 113 -2.35 7.72 8.86
C ARG A 113 -1.20 8.36 8.07
N ARG A 114 -0.91 9.64 8.30
CA ARG A 114 0.17 10.37 7.60
C ARG A 114 1.55 9.81 7.95
N ASN A 115 1.78 9.52 9.23
CA ASN A 115 3.07 8.99 9.70
C ASN A 115 3.34 7.58 9.14
N GLN A 116 2.29 6.78 8.95
CA GLN A 116 2.44 5.46 8.34
C GLN A 116 2.81 5.55 6.86
N ILE A 117 2.23 6.51 6.12
CA ILE A 117 2.56 6.74 4.70
C ILE A 117 4.00 7.26 4.57
N THR A 118 4.39 8.25 5.38
CA THR A 118 5.75 8.78 5.31
C THR A 118 6.79 7.74 5.69
N ALA A 119 6.55 6.95 6.74
CA ALA A 119 7.48 5.89 7.15
C ALA A 119 7.66 4.81 6.07
N THR A 120 6.57 4.38 5.42
CA THR A 120 6.65 3.40 4.33
C THR A 120 7.32 3.96 3.08
N SER A 121 7.08 5.22 2.72
CA SER A 121 7.80 5.88 1.64
C SER A 121 9.29 6.05 1.92
N VAL A 122 9.64 6.48 3.13
CA VAL A 122 11.05 6.65 3.53
C VAL A 122 11.76 5.31 3.50
N LEU A 123 11.16 4.25 4.04
CA LEU A 123 11.72 2.90 4.02
C LEU A 123 11.92 2.38 2.59
N ALA A 124 10.92 2.54 1.72
CA ALA A 124 11.04 2.12 0.33
C ALA A 124 12.14 2.91 -0.41
N GLY A 125 12.22 4.22 -0.18
CA GLY A 125 13.25 5.08 -0.75
C GLY A 125 14.66 4.74 -0.27
N THR A 126 14.84 4.49 1.03
CA THR A 126 16.15 4.12 1.60
C THR A 126 16.61 2.75 1.14
N LEU A 127 15.72 1.76 1.08
CA LEU A 127 16.07 0.43 0.55
C LEU A 127 16.48 0.48 -0.92
N ALA A 128 15.80 1.29 -1.73
CA ALA A 128 16.15 1.49 -3.13
C ALA A 128 17.48 2.25 -3.32
N ALA A 129 17.94 2.99 -2.30
CA ALA A 129 19.22 3.70 -2.33
C ALA A 129 20.41 2.85 -1.86
N LEU A 130 20.19 1.67 -1.25
CA LEU A 130 21.28 0.79 -0.77
C LEU A 130 22.33 0.39 -1.82
N PRO A 131 22.01 0.14 -3.11
CA PRO A 131 23.03 -0.19 -4.11
C PRO A 131 23.87 1.01 -4.58
N MET A 132 23.78 2.19 -3.94
CA MET A 132 24.61 3.36 -4.22
C MET A 132 26.06 3.17 -3.72
N VAL A 133 26.79 2.23 -4.30
CA VAL A 133 28.18 1.95 -3.94
C VAL A 133 29.17 2.79 -4.77
N SER A 134 28.73 3.44 -5.85
CA SER A 134 29.58 4.28 -6.70
C SER A 134 28.90 5.58 -7.18
N PRO A 135 29.65 6.68 -7.39
CA PRO A 135 29.11 7.95 -7.87
C PRO A 135 28.37 7.84 -9.21
N ASP A 136 28.85 6.99 -10.12
CA ASP A 136 28.25 6.80 -11.44
C ASP A 136 26.86 6.17 -11.36
N THR A 137 26.59 5.41 -10.31
CA THR A 137 25.29 4.78 -10.10
C THR A 137 24.23 5.73 -9.54
N LEU A 138 24.61 6.92 -9.05
CA LEU A 138 23.67 7.92 -8.51
C LEU A 138 22.66 8.39 -9.55
N LEU A 139 23.08 8.55 -10.81
CA LEU A 139 22.19 8.97 -11.89
C LEU A 139 21.06 7.96 -12.16
N ILE A 140 21.29 6.69 -11.84
CA ILE A 140 20.33 5.60 -12.06
C ILE A 140 19.48 5.36 -10.79
N PHE A 141 20.11 5.32 -9.62
CA PHE A 141 19.41 4.96 -8.38
C PHE A 141 18.64 6.10 -7.72
N VAL A 142 19.01 7.38 -7.94
CA VAL A 142 18.26 8.51 -7.38
C VAL A 142 16.80 8.54 -7.91
N PRO A 143 16.55 8.51 -9.23
CA PRO A 143 15.18 8.44 -9.76
C PRO A 143 14.44 7.18 -9.28
N MET A 144 15.15 6.05 -9.18
CA MET A 144 14.58 4.78 -8.75
C MET A 144 14.17 4.80 -7.27
N SER A 145 14.94 5.46 -6.40
CA SER A 145 14.62 5.67 -5.00
C SER A 145 13.37 6.53 -4.80
N ILE A 146 13.24 7.61 -5.59
CA ILE A 146 12.05 8.46 -5.57
C ILE A 146 10.82 7.66 -6.05
N ALA A 147 10.97 6.89 -7.13
CA ALA A 147 9.90 6.06 -7.67
C ALA A 147 9.45 4.98 -6.66
N ALA A 148 10.40 4.31 -6.01
CA ALA A 148 10.12 3.33 -4.96
C ALA A 148 9.40 3.97 -3.75
N GLY A 149 9.84 5.15 -3.31
CA GLY A 149 9.17 5.90 -2.25
C GLY A 149 7.73 6.29 -2.61
N ALA A 150 7.50 6.72 -3.86
CA ALA A 150 6.17 7.04 -4.37
C ALA A 150 5.27 5.79 -4.48
N ALA A 151 5.81 4.66 -4.94
CA ALA A 151 5.11 3.38 -4.99
C ALA A 151 4.64 2.94 -3.60
N GLY A 152 5.53 3.04 -2.59
CA GLY A 152 5.21 2.75 -1.19
C GLY A 152 4.05 3.61 -0.66
N ALA A 153 4.08 4.92 -0.92
CA ALA A 153 2.98 5.82 -0.55
C ALA A 153 1.65 5.44 -1.22
N LEU A 154 1.69 5.14 -2.52
CA LEU A 154 0.50 4.78 -3.30
C LEU A 154 -0.13 3.47 -2.81
N ALA A 155 0.69 2.45 -2.55
CA ALA A 155 0.24 1.18 -2.01
C ALA A 155 -0.50 1.37 -0.68
N ARG A 156 0.09 2.13 0.26
CA ARG A 156 -0.50 2.37 1.58
C ARG A 156 -1.77 3.23 1.50
N ARG A 157 -1.79 4.25 0.65
CA ARG A 157 -3.00 5.06 0.40
C ARG A 157 -4.15 4.22 -0.13
N GLY A 158 -3.87 3.23 -0.97
CA GLY A 158 -4.85 2.30 -1.52
C GLY A 158 -5.46 1.35 -0.48
N GLU A 159 -4.77 1.08 0.63
CA GLU A 159 -5.29 0.28 1.75
C GLU A 159 -6.28 1.07 2.60
N PHE A 160 -5.95 2.30 2.95
CA PHE A 160 -6.87 3.16 3.71
C PHE A 160 -8.21 3.36 2.99
N ARG A 161 -8.18 3.58 1.67
CA ARG A 161 -9.43 3.70 0.87
C ARG A 161 -10.26 2.42 0.84
N ARG A 162 -9.64 1.24 1.02
CA ARG A 162 -10.36 -0.03 1.10
C ARG A 162 -10.95 -0.22 2.50
N ALA A 163 -10.18 0.07 3.54
CA ALA A 163 -10.65 0.05 4.92
C ALA A 163 -11.83 1.01 5.14
N ASP A 164 -11.74 2.24 4.61
CA ASP A 164 -12.82 3.24 4.69
C ASP A 164 -14.09 2.75 3.97
N ARG A 165 -13.96 2.09 2.81
CA ARG A 165 -15.10 1.50 2.10
C ARG A 165 -15.74 0.34 2.87
N LEU A 166 -14.93 -0.56 3.43
CA LEU A 166 -15.43 -1.68 4.24
C LEU A 166 -16.15 -1.18 5.50
N ALA A 167 -15.62 -0.14 6.16
CA ALA A 167 -16.26 0.49 7.31
C ALA A 167 -17.60 1.14 6.93
N GLN A 168 -17.68 1.82 5.78
CA GLN A 168 -18.93 2.37 5.26
C GLN A 168 -19.95 1.27 4.94
N THR A 169 -19.52 0.17 4.33
CA THR A 169 -20.41 -0.97 4.05
C THR A 169 -20.93 -1.59 5.33
N ALA A 170 -20.09 -1.77 6.36
CA ALA A 170 -20.51 -2.29 7.65
C ALA A 170 -21.50 -1.35 8.38
N ALA A 171 -21.28 -0.02 8.29
CA ALA A 171 -22.19 0.97 8.87
C ALA A 171 -23.54 1.06 8.15
N THR A 172 -23.58 0.71 6.86
CA THR A 172 -24.79 0.77 6.02
C THR A 172 -25.48 -0.60 5.90
N ALA A 173 -24.84 -1.67 6.37
CA ALA A 173 -25.45 -2.99 6.39
C ALA A 173 -26.71 -2.91 7.27
N PRO A 174 -27.90 -3.21 6.72
CA PRO A 174 -29.12 -3.22 7.53
C PRO A 174 -28.86 -4.18 8.68
N ALA A 175 -29.13 -3.72 9.91
CA ALA A 175 -29.08 -4.57 11.08
C ALA A 175 -29.90 -5.81 10.76
N GLU A 176 -29.22 -6.93 10.52
CA GLU A 176 -29.87 -8.18 10.21
C GLU A 176 -30.88 -8.38 11.33
N PRO A 177 -32.19 -8.43 11.02
CA PRO A 177 -33.19 -8.59 12.05
C PRO A 177 -32.81 -9.87 12.76
N ILE A 178 -32.38 -9.74 14.02
CA ILE A 178 -32.09 -10.88 14.88
C ILE A 178 -33.38 -11.68 14.86
N ALA A 179 -33.43 -12.71 14.02
CA ALA A 179 -34.56 -13.60 13.94
C ALA A 179 -34.75 -14.06 15.39
N PRO A 180 -35.93 -13.82 16.00
CA PRO A 180 -36.14 -14.13 17.39
C PRO A 180 -35.72 -15.57 17.55
N ALA A 181 -34.69 -15.79 18.40
CA ALA A 181 -34.08 -17.08 18.62
C ALA A 181 -35.23 -18.08 18.68
N GLU A 182 -35.29 -18.95 17.67
CA GLU A 182 -36.26 -20.01 17.64
C GLU A 182 -35.97 -20.78 18.92
N VAL A 183 -36.81 -20.56 19.92
CA VAL A 183 -36.81 -21.29 21.17
C VAL A 183 -37.19 -22.69 20.75
N THR A 184 -36.19 -23.45 20.29
CA THR A 184 -36.25 -24.89 20.21
C THR A 184 -36.51 -25.33 21.62
N ALA A 185 -37.80 -25.48 21.93
CA ALA A 185 -38.28 -26.14 23.12
C ALA A 185 -37.50 -27.44 23.24
N GLN A 186 -36.64 -27.50 24.26
CA GLN A 186 -36.03 -28.74 24.69
C GLN A 186 -37.17 -29.75 24.85
N PRO A 187 -37.17 -30.88 24.13
CA PRO A 187 -38.13 -31.93 24.42
C PRO A 187 -37.78 -32.42 25.82
N GLU A 188 -38.71 -32.17 26.74
CA GLU A 188 -38.76 -32.77 28.06
C GLU A 188 -38.55 -34.28 27.90
N GLU A 189 -37.40 -34.79 28.33
CA GLU A 189 -37.15 -36.22 28.44
C GLU A 189 -38.09 -36.79 29.50
N ALA A 190 -39.28 -37.19 29.06
CA ALA A 190 -40.18 -38.02 29.83
C ALA A 190 -39.71 -39.48 29.76
N GLY A 191 -39.03 -39.92 30.82
CA GLY A 191 -39.18 -41.27 31.35
C GLY A 191 -38.17 -42.34 30.91
N ALA A 192 -37.32 -42.74 31.88
CA ALA A 192 -37.21 -44.13 32.34
C ALA A 192 -36.64 -44.15 33.76
#